data_AF-A0A957USI2-F1
#
_entry.id   AF-A0A957USI2-F1
#
_cell.length_a   1.000
_cell.length_b   1.000
_cell.length_c   1.000
_cell.angle_alpha   90.00
_cell.angle_beta   90.00
_cell.angle_gamma   90.00
#
_symmetry.space_group_name_H-M   'P 1'
#
loop_
_entity.id
_entity.type
_entity.pdbx_description
1 polymer ?
#
loop_
_entity_poly.entity_id
_entity_poly.type
_entity_poly.pdbx_seq_one_letter_code
_entity_poly.pdbx_strand_id
1 'polypeptide(L)' 'GQLNIQFNNAGIARVAPLLETDEATWDAIMNVNAKGVLFCAQAAARQMITQGSGGRIINNASAAGK' A
#
# COMPACT_ATOMS: atom_id res chain seq x y z
N GLY A 1 21.01 -4.59 3.85
CA GLY A 1 20.51 -5.99 3.70
C GLY A 1 20.01 -6.19 2.28
N GLN A 2 19.56 -7.40 1.92
CA GLN A 2 18.98 -7.69 0.61
C GLN A 2 17.44 -7.78 0.70
N LEU A 3 16.74 -7.16 -0.25
CA LEU A 3 15.29 -7.21 -0.43
C LEU A 3 14.97 -7.79 -1.82
N ASN A 4 14.37 -8.97 -1.85
CA ASN A 4 14.03 -9.66 -3.10
C ASN A 4 12.55 -9.51 -3.45
N ILE A 5 11.69 -9.53 -2.43
CA ILE A 5 10.23 -9.44 -2.56
C ILE A 5 9.69 -8.49 -1.49
N GLN A 6 8.87 -7.53 -1.91
CA GLN A 6 8.06 -6.69 -1.03
C GLN A 6 6.59 -6.99 -1.30
N PHE A 7 5.83 -7.29 -0.25
CA PHE A 7 4.39 -7.45 -0.33
C PHE A 7 3.69 -6.34 0.45
N ASN A 8 3.10 -5.39 -0.26
CA ASN A 8 2.26 -4.36 0.32
C ASN A 8 0.87 -4.95 0.58
N ASN A 9 0.75 -5.61 1.74
CA ASN A 9 -0.47 -6.30 2.17
C ASN A 9 -1.24 -5.56 3.28
N ALA A 10 -0.57 -4.70 4.05
CA ALA A 10 -1.23 -3.98 5.13
C ALA A 10 -2.39 -3.13 4.58
N GLY A 11 -3.56 -3.29 5.18
CA GLY A 11 -4.77 -2.57 4.81
C GLY A 11 -5.78 -2.55 5.95
N ILE A 12 -6.58 -1.50 6.01
CA ILE A 12 -7.70 -1.37 6.95
C ILE A 12 -9.01 -1.14 6.20
N ALA A 13 -10.11 -1.51 6.84
CA ALA A 13 -11.46 -1.23 6.36
C ALA A 13 -12.30 -0.61 7.47
N ARG A 14 -13.14 0.35 7.09
CA ARG A 14 -14.28 0.84 7.87
C ARG A 14 -15.46 0.90 6.92
N VAL A 15 -16.62 0.45 7.39
CA VAL A 15 -17.85 0.47 6.60
C VAL A 15 -18.76 1.51 7.24
N ALA A 16 -19.17 2.47 6.43
CA ALA A 16 -20.16 3.47 6.79
C ALA A 16 -21.03 3.76 5.55
N PRO A 17 -22.27 4.23 5.73
CA PRO A 17 -23.02 4.85 4.65
C PRO A 17 -22.21 5.98 3.98
N LEU A 18 -22.42 6.19 2.68
CA LEU A 18 -21.65 7.17 1.90
C LEU A 18 -21.69 8.57 2.52
N LEU A 19 -22.86 9.01 2.99
CA LEU A 19 -23.06 10.34 3.58
C LEU A 19 -22.61 10.45 5.04
N GLU A 20 -22.23 9.34 5.66
CA GLU A 20 -21.76 9.26 7.05
C GLU A 20 -20.25 9.03 7.14
N THR A 21 -19.56 8.90 6.00
CA THR A 21 -18.10 8.76 5.98
C THR A 21 -17.48 10.13 6.23
N ASP A 22 -16.85 10.29 7.39
CA ASP A 22 -16.10 11.49 7.73
C ASP A 22 -14.67 11.48 7.16
N GLU A 23 -14.06 12.67 7.11
CA GLU A 23 -12.71 12.88 6.57
C GLU A 23 -11.66 12.10 7.37
N ALA A 24 -11.80 12.01 8.70
CA ALA A 24 -10.88 11.26 9.55
C ALA A 24 -10.86 9.76 9.20
N THR A 25 -12.03 9.18 8.92
CA THR A 25 -12.17 7.78 8.48
C THR A 25 -11.57 7.60 7.09
N TRP A 26 -11.87 8.51 6.16
CA TRP A 26 -11.31 8.50 4.82
C TRP A 26 -9.78 8.55 4.85
N ASP A 27 -9.22 9.50 5.60
CA ASP A 27 -7.79 9.68 5.75
C ASP A 27 -7.13 8.48 6.41
N ALA A 28 -7.72 7.89 7.44
CA ALA A 28 -7.19 6.69 8.05
C ALA A 28 -7.06 5.55 7.02
N ILE A 29 -8.10 5.31 6.22
CA ILE A 29 -8.10 4.28 5.18
C ILE A 29 -7.05 4.61 4.11
N MET A 30 -7.05 5.83 3.58
CA MET A 30 -6.16 6.22 2.48
C MET A 30 -4.69 6.30 2.90
N ASN A 31 -4.42 6.69 4.14
CA ASN A 31 -3.06 6.71 4.69
C ASN A 31 -2.44 5.30 4.73
N VAL A 32 -3.23 4.26 5.00
CA VAL A 32 -2.75 2.87 4.99
C VAL A 32 -2.80 2.28 3.57
N ASN A 33 -3.99 2.27 2.96
CA ASN A 33 -4.29 1.46 1.78
C ASN A 33 -3.75 2.06 0.48
N ALA A 34 -3.43 3.36 0.44
CA ALA A 34 -2.91 4.01 -0.76
C ALA A 34 -1.54 4.65 -0.49
N LYS A 35 -1.47 5.60 0.46
CA LYS A 35 -0.25 6.34 0.78
C LYS A 35 0.85 5.41 1.30
N GLY A 36 0.51 4.49 2.21
CA GLY A 36 1.42 3.47 2.72
C GLY A 36 1.96 2.58 1.60
N VAL A 37 1.08 2.07 0.74
CA VAL A 37 1.47 1.26 -0.43
C VAL A 37 2.46 2.01 -1.33
N LEU A 38 2.18 3.27 -1.67
CA LEU A 38 3.03 4.10 -2.51
C LEU A 38 4.43 4.28 -1.93
N PHE A 39 4.54 4.74 -0.67
CA PHE A 39 5.84 5.04 -0.07
C PHE A 39 6.65 3.78 0.25
N CYS A 40 6.00 2.68 0.67
CA CYS A 40 6.66 1.39 0.82
C CYS A 40 7.17 0.86 -0.52
N ALA A 41 6.40 0.97 -1.60
CA ALA A 41 6.84 0.58 -2.93
C ALA A 41 8.03 1.41 -3.41
N GLN A 42 8.03 2.73 -3.19
CA GLN A 42 9.16 3.60 -3.53
C GLN A 42 10.43 3.20 -2.76
N ALA A 43 10.32 2.95 -1.46
CA ALA A 43 11.46 2.53 -0.64
C ALA A 43 12.02 1.17 -1.10
N ALA A 44 11.14 0.20 -1.35
CA ALA A 44 11.53 -1.11 -1.87
C ALA A 44 12.19 -1.00 -3.25
N ALA A 45 11.61 -0.22 -4.16
CA ALA A 45 12.16 -0.02 -5.51
C ALA A 45 13.55 0.61 -5.47
N ARG A 46 13.78 1.62 -4.62
CA ARG A 46 15.11 2.23 -4.44
C ARG A 46 16.14 1.19 -4.03
N GLN A 47 15.82 0.35 -3.04
CA GLN A 47 16.71 -0.71 -2.58
C GLN A 47 16.98 -1.77 -3.68
N MET A 48 15.94 -2.19 -4.41
CA MET A 48 16.06 -3.17 -5.49
C MET A 48 16.92 -2.64 -6.66
N ILE A 49 16.82 -1.35 -6.96
CA ILE A 49 17.67 -0.68 -7.95
C ILE A 49 19.13 -0.65 -7.45
N THR A 50 19.36 -0.23 -6.20
CA THR A 50 20.71 -0.20 -5.60
C THR A 50 21.37 -1.58 -5.58
N GLN A 51 20.60 -2.66 -5.40
CA GLN A 51 21.11 -4.03 -5.44
C GLN A 51 21.53 -4.52 -6.84
N GLY A 52 21.03 -3.91 -7.92
CA GLY A 52 21.35 -4.29 -9.31
C GLY A 52 20.72 -5.60 -9.80
N SER A 53 20.20 -6.45 -8.90
CA SER A 53 19.53 -7.71 -9.25
C SER A 53 18.01 -7.57 -9.46
N GLY A 54 17.46 -6.37 -9.26
CA GLY A 54 16.02 -6.13 -9.29
C GLY A 54 15.27 -6.77 -8.13
N GLY A 55 13.98 -7.05 -8.33
CA GLY A 55 13.10 -7.70 -7.35
C GLY A 55 11.64 -7.74 -7.81
N ARG A 56 10.73 -8.00 -6.86
CA ARG A 56 9.27 -8.02 -7.11
C ARG A 56 8.56 -7.21 -6.03
N ILE A 57 7.69 -6.29 -6.45
CA ILE A 57 6.76 -5.59 -5.57
C ILE A 57 5.36 -6.09 -5.90
N ILE A 58 4.65 -6.60 -4.90
CA ILE A 58 3.28 -7.09 -5.02
C ILE A 58 2.40 -6.16 -4.19
N ASN A 59 1.33 -5.64 -4.79
CA ASN A 59 0.34 -4.81 -4.09
C ASN A 59 -0.95 -5.61 -3.93
N ASN A 60 -1.39 -5.83 -2.69
CA ASN A 60 -2.67 -6.47 -2.44
C ASN A 60 -3.79 -5.43 -2.56
N ALA A 61 -4.65 -5.58 -3.55
CA ALA A 61 -5.86 -4.79 -3.68
C ALA A 61 -7.04 -5.56 -3.05
N SER A 62 -8.23 -5.46 -3.63
CA SER A 62 -9.40 -6.20 -3.19
C SER A 62 -10.35 -6.39 -4.36
N ALA A 63 -11.25 -7.38 -4.28
CA ALA A 63 -12.39 -7.49 -5.18
C ALA A 63 -13.31 -6.25 -5.16
N ALA A 64 -13.16 -5.38 -4.15
CA ALA A 64 -13.87 -4.10 -4.07
C ALA A 64 -13.35 -3.03 -5.05
N GLY A 65 -12.12 -3.15 -5.59
CA GLY A 65 -11.49 -2.16 -6.47
C GLY A 65 -11.83 -2.31 -7.96
N LYS A 66 -13.03 -2.81 -8.27
CA LYS A 66 -13.49 -3.15 -9.62
C LYS A 66 -14.42 -2.10 -10.20
#